data_AF-A0A971VHI3-F1
#
_entry.id   AF-A0A971VHI3-F1
#
_cell.length_a   1.000
_cell.length_b   1.000
_cell.length_c   1.000
_cell.angle_alpha   90.00
_cell.angle_beta   90.00
_cell.angle_gamma   90.00
#
_symmetry.space_group_name_H-M   'P 1'
#
loop_
_entity.id
_entity.type
_entity.pdbx_description
1 polymer ?
#
loop_
_entity_poly.entity_id
_entity_poly.type
_entity_poly.pdbx_seq_one_letter_code
_entity_poly.pdbx_strand_id
1 'polypeptide(L)'
;AQFRQLNIFQQVADKKYELVKKLPYKFSFKFEDDQGKQSTTMIEDWETGELFWNCLKRCDGNEQKACIDVRKKYFDDFSKTKDLHFFLGTSQVHHFIGKNPYLIIGTFHPKPITQLSLF
;
A
#
# COMPACT_ATOMS: atom_id res chain seq x y z
N ALA A 1 4.36 6.99 -53.41
CA ALA A 1 4.65 7.52 -52.06
C ALA A 1 4.49 6.39 -51.06
N GLN A 2 5.60 5.90 -50.49
CA GLN A 2 5.59 4.80 -49.53
C GLN A 2 5.25 5.39 -48.15
N PHE A 3 4.11 5.00 -47.58
CA PHE A 3 3.74 5.42 -46.22
C PHE A 3 4.77 4.87 -45.24
N ARG A 4 5.55 5.74 -44.60
CA ARG A 4 6.37 5.40 -43.43
C ARG A 4 5.41 5.12 -42.27
N GLN A 5 4.97 3.88 -42.14
CA GLN A 5 4.31 3.43 -40.92
C GLN A 5 5.34 3.49 -39.80
N LEU A 6 5.24 4.51 -38.95
CA LEU A 6 6.02 4.59 -37.71
C LEU A 6 5.56 3.42 -36.83
N ASN A 7 6.49 2.54 -36.48
CA ASN A 7 6.20 1.46 -35.53
C ASN A 7 5.78 2.10 -34.20
N ILE A 8 4.57 1.82 -33.74
CA ILE A 8 4.00 2.33 -32.49
C ILE A 8 4.90 1.97 -31.29
N PHE A 9 5.70 0.92 -31.43
CA PHE A 9 6.63 0.41 -30.42
C PHE A 9 8.10 0.81 -30.63
N GLN A 10 8.44 1.57 -31.69
CA GLN A 10 9.83 1.83 -32.09
C GLN A 10 10.28 3.28 -31.87
N GLN A 11 9.81 3.92 -30.79
CA GLN A 11 10.37 5.20 -30.31
C GLN A 11 10.33 5.31 -28.77
N VAL A 12 10.89 4.32 -28.07
CA VAL A 12 11.15 4.46 -26.61
C VAL A 12 12.57 4.02 -26.21
N ALA A 13 13.39 3.57 -27.16
CA ALA A 13 14.78 3.16 -26.85
C ALA A 13 15.64 4.33 -26.32
N ASP A 14 15.29 5.58 -26.64
CA ASP A 14 16.02 6.79 -26.20
C ASP A 14 15.37 7.53 -25.00
N LYS A 15 14.25 7.04 -24.47
CA LYS A 15 13.78 7.58 -23.18
C LYS A 15 14.66 7.00 -22.09
N LYS A 16 15.62 7.81 -21.63
CA LYS A 16 16.33 7.61 -20.35
C LYS A 16 15.33 7.04 -19.35
N TYR A 17 15.51 5.77 -18.98
CA TYR A 17 14.69 5.13 -17.95
C TYR A 17 14.80 6.01 -16.70
N GLU A 18 13.76 6.78 -16.40
CA GLU A 18 13.69 7.48 -15.13
C GLU A 18 13.72 6.39 -14.06
N LEU A 19 14.75 6.44 -13.22
CA LEU A 19 14.95 5.45 -12.18
C LEU A 19 13.73 5.50 -11.25
N VAL A 20 12.86 4.50 -11.37
CA VAL A 20 11.69 4.37 -10.50
C VAL A 20 12.18 4.30 -9.06
N LYS A 21 11.78 5.30 -8.26
CA LYS A 21 12.15 5.37 -6.85
C LYS A 21 11.42 4.27 -6.08
N LYS A 22 12.13 3.19 -5.80
CA LYS A 22 11.61 2.10 -4.95
C LYS A 22 11.45 2.60 -3.52
N LEU A 23 10.39 2.17 -2.86
CA LEU A 23 10.19 2.42 -1.44
C LEU A 23 11.30 1.69 -0.64
N PRO A 24 12.05 2.38 0.24
CA PRO A 24 13.16 1.77 0.97
C PRO A 24 12.70 0.91 2.17
N TYR A 25 11.43 0.98 2.54
CA TYR A 25 10.87 0.28 3.70
C TYR A 25 9.74 -0.67 3.30
N LYS A 26 9.53 -1.68 4.14
CA LYS A 26 8.37 -2.57 4.08
C LYS A 26 7.52 -2.34 5.32
N PHE A 27 6.25 -2.05 5.12
CA PHE A 27 5.30 -1.85 6.20
C PHE A 27 4.54 -3.15 6.48
N SER A 28 4.24 -3.39 7.75
CA SER A 28 3.51 -4.58 8.21
C SER A 28 2.55 -4.22 9.33
N PHE A 29 1.42 -4.92 9.38
CA PHE A 29 0.46 -4.84 10.46
C PHE A 29 0.62 -6.03 11.38
N LYS A 30 0.55 -5.76 12.69
CA LYS A 30 0.43 -6.78 13.72
C LYS A 30 -0.97 -6.71 14.29
N PHE A 31 -1.73 -7.79 14.17
CA PHE A 31 -3.10 -7.89 14.66
C PHE A 31 -3.33 -9.26 15.30
N GLU A 32 -4.39 -9.34 16.10
CA GLU A 32 -4.82 -10.54 16.80
C GLU A 32 -6.17 -10.97 16.23
N ASP A 33 -6.34 -12.27 15.98
CA ASP A 33 -7.61 -12.83 15.55
C ASP A 33 -8.54 -13.14 16.73
N ASP A 34 -9.77 -13.57 16.42
CA ASP A 34 -10.79 -13.95 17.40
C ASP A 34 -10.40 -15.16 18.26
N GLN A 35 -9.40 -15.92 17.85
CA GLN A 35 -8.82 -17.04 18.60
C GLN A 35 -7.60 -16.63 19.44
N GLY A 36 -7.23 -15.34 19.46
CA GLY A 36 -6.10 -14.81 20.22
C GLY A 36 -4.73 -15.04 19.54
N LYS A 37 -4.71 -15.49 18.28
CA LYS A 37 -3.46 -15.71 17.55
C LYS A 37 -2.98 -14.40 16.93
N GLN A 38 -1.78 -14.00 17.33
CA GLN A 38 -1.12 -12.83 16.76
C GLN A 38 -0.47 -13.17 15.43
N SER A 39 -0.81 -12.39 14.41
CA SER A 39 -0.25 -12.49 13.06
C SER A 39 0.41 -11.18 12.65
N THR A 40 1.50 -11.27 11.92
CA THR A 40 2.17 -10.12 11.32
C THR A 40 2.12 -10.25 9.80
N THR A 41 1.40 -9.36 9.14
CA THR A 41 1.17 -9.41 7.69
C THR A 41 1.67 -8.14 7.03
N MET A 42 2.41 -8.30 5.93
CA MET A 42 2.94 -7.19 5.14
C MET A 42 1.83 -6.50 4.34
N ILE A 43 1.95 -5.18 4.16
CA ILE A 43 1.12 -4.40 3.24
C ILE A 43 1.90 -4.02 1.97
N GLU A 44 1.36 -4.42 0.82
CA GLU A 44 1.83 -4.04 -0.53
C GLU A 44 0.77 -3.18 -1.22
N ASP A 45 0.42 -2.07 -0.57
CA ASP A 45 -0.51 -1.07 -1.09
C ASP A 45 0.28 0.13 -1.61
N TRP A 46 0.00 0.54 -2.85
CA TRP A 46 0.62 1.72 -3.46
C TRP A 46 0.31 2.98 -2.64
N GLU A 47 -0.88 3.10 -2.05
CA GLU A 47 -1.28 4.24 -1.23
C GLU A 47 -0.37 4.42 -0.01
N THR A 48 0.08 3.32 0.62
CA THR A 48 1.04 3.39 1.73
C THR A 48 2.39 3.95 1.28
N GLY A 49 2.86 3.54 0.11
CA GLY A 49 4.10 4.05 -0.48
C GLY A 49 4.00 5.53 -0.83
N GLU A 50 2.90 5.95 -1.46
CA GLU A 50 2.65 7.35 -1.78
C GLU A 50 2.59 8.21 -0.51
N LEU A 51 1.89 7.74 0.53
CA LEU A 51 1.82 8.41 1.82
C LEU A 51 3.22 8.60 2.43
N PHE A 52 4.08 7.59 2.39
CA PHE A 52 5.46 7.70 2.86
C PHE A 52 6.22 8.80 2.12
N TRP A 53 6.15 8.85 0.79
CA TRP A 53 6.83 9.89 0.01
C TRP A 53 6.31 11.28 0.32
N ASN A 54 5.00 11.43 0.55
CA ASN A 54 4.40 12.69 0.95
C ASN A 54 4.86 13.12 2.36
N CYS A 55 4.94 12.20 3.31
CA CYS A 55 5.51 12.45 4.63
C CYS A 55 7.00 12.81 4.56
N LEU A 56 7.78 12.10 3.72
CA LEU A 56 9.21 12.38 3.53
C LEU A 56 9.45 13.80 3.02
N LYS A 57 8.65 14.25 2.05
CA LYS A 57 8.69 15.64 1.55
C LYS A 57 8.33 16.65 2.65
N ARG A 58 7.35 16.35 3.50
CA ARG A 58 6.93 17.22 4.61
C ARG A 58 7.94 17.29 5.75
N CYS A 59 8.70 16.22 5.97
CA CYS A 59 9.71 16.13 7.03
C CYS A 59 11.12 16.53 6.57
N ASP A 60 11.24 17.25 5.45
CA ASP A 60 12.51 17.72 4.88
C ASP A 60 13.53 16.59 4.65
N GLY A 61 13.05 15.43 4.17
CA GLY A 61 13.89 14.26 3.90
C GLY A 61 14.21 13.39 5.12
N ASN A 62 13.64 13.67 6.31
CA ASN A 62 13.83 12.81 7.47
C ASN A 62 12.98 11.53 7.38
N GLU A 63 13.61 10.42 7.01
CA GLU A 63 12.96 9.11 6.83
C GLU A 63 12.31 8.56 8.10
N GLN A 64 12.95 8.74 9.27
CA GLN A 64 12.41 8.24 10.53
C GLN A 64 11.11 8.94 10.91
N LYS A 65 11.06 10.27 10.76
CA LYS A 65 9.83 11.03 10.99
C LYS A 65 8.74 10.64 9.99
N ALA A 66 9.08 10.42 8.73
CA ALA A 66 8.13 9.98 7.73
C ALA A 66 7.51 8.61 8.08
N CYS A 67 8.30 7.64 8.53
CA CYS A 67 7.81 6.35 9.01
C CYS A 67 6.87 6.48 10.21
N ILE A 68 7.19 7.38 11.15
CA ILE A 68 6.34 7.66 12.32
C ILE A 68 5.00 8.26 11.87
N ASP A 69 5.02 9.19 10.92
CA ASP A 69 3.79 9.83 10.41
C ASP A 69 2.91 8.84 9.65
N VAL A 70 3.49 7.96 8.83
CA VAL A 70 2.75 6.86 8.17
C VAL A 70 2.10 5.96 9.21
N ARG A 71 2.86 5.54 10.24
CA ARG A 71 2.32 4.73 11.34
C ARG A 71 1.20 5.45 12.07
N LYS A 72 1.35 6.74 12.35
CA LYS A 72 0.34 7.55 13.02
C LYS A 72 -0.95 7.61 12.19
N LYS A 73 -0.85 7.75 10.87
CA LYS A 73 -2.02 7.77 9.99
C LYS A 73 -2.78 6.44 10.00
N TYR A 74 -2.08 5.33 9.82
CA TYR A 74 -2.74 4.02 9.80
C TYR A 74 -3.24 3.58 11.19
N PHE A 75 -2.43 3.75 12.24
CA PHE A 75 -2.76 3.26 13.57
C PHE A 75 -3.64 4.23 14.36
N ASP A 76 -3.26 5.52 14.45
CA ASP A 76 -3.98 6.47 15.32
C ASP A 76 -5.21 7.07 14.65
N ASP A 77 -5.23 7.24 13.33
CA ASP A 77 -6.41 7.70 12.60
C ASP A 77 -7.25 6.49 12.16
N PHE A 78 -6.73 5.63 11.27
CA PHE A 78 -7.59 4.61 10.66
C PHE A 78 -8.04 3.52 11.64
N SER A 79 -7.14 2.90 12.39
CA SER A 79 -7.52 1.80 13.29
C SER A 79 -8.33 2.25 14.51
N LYS A 80 -8.13 3.48 15.02
CA LYS A 80 -8.81 3.94 16.25
C LYS A 80 -10.10 4.71 15.99
N THR A 81 -10.20 5.41 14.86
CA THR A 81 -11.36 6.30 14.59
C THR A 81 -12.32 5.75 13.54
N LYS A 82 -11.88 4.77 12.74
CA LYS A 82 -12.65 4.18 11.63
C LYS A 82 -12.66 2.67 11.77
N ASP A 83 -13.51 2.04 10.98
CA ASP A 83 -13.59 0.59 10.92
C ASP A 83 -12.62 0.06 9.85
N LEU A 84 -11.38 -0.22 10.25
CA LEU A 84 -10.31 -0.59 9.32
C LEU A 84 -10.44 -2.05 8.87
N HIS A 85 -10.75 -2.22 7.59
CA HIS A 85 -10.81 -3.49 6.88
C HIS A 85 -9.56 -3.67 6.00
N PHE A 86 -9.06 -4.90 5.93
CA PHE A 86 -7.95 -5.26 5.05
C PHE A 86 -8.44 -6.06 3.85
N PHE A 87 -8.00 -5.69 2.67
CA PHE A 87 -8.09 -6.55 1.49
C PHE A 87 -6.87 -7.45 1.47
N LEU A 88 -7.11 -8.76 1.55
CA LEU A 88 -6.06 -9.77 1.51
C LEU A 88 -5.94 -10.34 0.10
N GLY A 89 -4.71 -10.35 -0.41
CA GLY A 89 -4.34 -10.98 -1.67
C GLY A 89 -3.24 -12.01 -1.46
N THR A 90 -2.87 -12.69 -2.53
CA THR A 90 -1.71 -13.60 -2.54
C THR A 90 -0.85 -13.25 -3.74
N SER A 91 0.46 -13.44 -3.65
CA SER A 91 1.31 -13.34 -4.84
C SER A 91 1.38 -14.68 -5.55
N GLN A 92 1.45 -14.65 -6.89
CA GLN A 92 1.49 -15.85 -7.74
C GLN A 92 2.59 -16.83 -7.32
N VAL A 93 3.74 -16.31 -6.87
CA VAL A 93 4.91 -17.10 -6.45
C VAL A 93 4.63 -17.88 -5.16
N HIS A 94 3.88 -17.29 -4.21
CA HIS A 94 3.71 -17.87 -2.88
C HIS A 94 2.36 -18.57 -2.68
N HIS A 95 1.42 -18.42 -3.63
CA HIS A 95 0.06 -18.93 -3.54
C HIS A 95 -0.02 -20.43 -3.20
N PHE A 96 0.87 -21.26 -3.76
CA PHE A 96 0.85 -22.72 -3.57
C PHE A 96 1.94 -23.26 -2.63
N ILE A 97 2.77 -22.38 -2.05
CA ILE A 97 3.99 -22.79 -1.32
C ILE A 97 3.91 -22.42 0.17
N GLY A 98 3.28 -21.30 0.51
CA GLY A 98 3.30 -20.77 1.87
C GLY A 98 2.21 -21.34 2.78
N LYS A 99 2.54 -21.56 4.06
CA LYS A 99 1.55 -21.84 5.12
C LYS A 99 0.56 -20.68 5.34
N ASN A 100 1.00 -19.44 5.06
CA ASN A 100 0.16 -18.24 5.02
C ASN A 100 0.62 -17.38 3.83
N PRO A 101 -0.01 -17.53 2.65
CA PRO A 101 0.38 -16.80 1.44
C PRO A 101 -0.22 -15.38 1.37
N TYR A 102 -0.97 -14.97 2.39
CA TYR A 102 -1.75 -13.74 2.36
C TYR A 102 -0.88 -12.52 2.67
N LEU A 103 -1.07 -11.47 1.87
CA LEU A 103 -0.53 -10.13 2.06
C LEU A 103 -1.67 -9.11 1.96
N ILE A 104 -1.54 -7.97 2.63
CA ILE A 104 -2.52 -6.90 2.56
C ILE A 104 -2.25 -6.14 1.26
N ILE A 105 -3.20 -6.14 0.33
CA ILE A 105 -3.09 -5.45 -0.97
C ILE A 105 -3.79 -4.08 -0.96
N GLY A 106 -4.55 -3.79 0.08
CA GLY A 106 -5.24 -2.53 0.23
C GLY A 106 -5.97 -2.45 1.56
N THR A 107 -6.37 -1.22 1.91
CA THR A 107 -7.15 -0.95 3.12
C THR A 107 -8.44 -0.23 2.80
N PHE A 108 -9.49 -0.53 3.55
CA PHE A 108 -10.77 0.17 3.48
C PHE A 108 -11.18 0.60 4.88
N HIS A 109 -11.41 1.89 5.06
CA HIS A 109 -11.66 2.47 6.38
C HIS A 109 -12.90 3.39 6.34
N PRO A 110 -14.11 2.83 6.26
CA PRO A 110 -15.34 3.61 6.33
C PRO A 110 -15.43 4.32 7.68
N LYS A 111 -15.98 5.54 7.66
CA LYS A 111 -16.35 6.21 8.89
C LYS A 111 -17.53 5.46 9.51
N PRO A 112 -17.61 5.35 10.85
CA PRO A 112 -18.77 4.77 11.49
C PRO A 112 -20.03 5.53 11.05
N ILE A 113 -21.06 4.78 10.65
CA ILE A 113 -22.33 5.34 10.24
C ILE A 113 -23.01 5.90 11.49
N THR A 114 -23.07 7.23 11.60
CA THR A 114 -23.79 7.92 12.70
C THR A 114 -25.29 8.02 12.46
N GLN A 115 -25.75 7.69 11.25
CA GLN A 115 -27.15 7.75 10.88
C GLN A 115 -27.86 6.46 11.28
N LEU A 116 -28.84 6.57 12.19
CA LEU A 116 -29.78 5.50 12.49
C LEU A 116 -30.58 5.13 11.23
N SER A 117 -30.94 3.85 11.09
CA SER A 117 -31.69 3.35 9.94
C SER A 117 -32.91 4.23 9.68
N LEU A 118 -33.13 4.59 8.42
CA LEU A 118 -34.36 5.26 7.97
C LEU A 118 -35.49 4.23 7.79
N PHE A 119 -35.65 3.32 8.76
CA PHE A 119 -36.78 2.41 8.92
C PHE A 119 -36.88 2.02 10.39
#